data_AF-A0AAN4Z8T5-F1
#
_entry.id   AF-A0AAN4Z8T5-F1
#
_cell.length_a   1.000
_cell.length_b   1.000
_cell.length_c   1.000
_cell.angle_alpha   90.00
_cell.angle_beta   90.00
_cell.angle_gamma   90.00
#
_symmetry.space_group_name_H-M   'P 1'
#
loop_
_entity.id
_entity.type
_entity.pdbx_description
1 polymer ?
#
loop_
_entity_poly.entity_id
_entity_poly.type
_entity_poly.pdbx_seq_one_letter_code
_entity_poly.pdbx_strand_id
1 'polypeptide(L)'
;IIPVSASLVAASSAACTAAQMDTIGKCYADYNKAYGINDQPPLGPDYFEDFHRKRSDMMNKDSIAAKPAIAQYGAALTECLKPVADCIVDSTYEQTPLSCNKDNGDGHRFNLDRVQTAYECTEPGYGYQMRHFYCIEHFKSLDSTTSTDPNRMKLTQCGKDYNAAIDPTKNPSDDDLCKAYQAYTACYRDVFAGYCGSDEAGEFYCMLVSQEYRLWAPTCAFDCKKH
;
A
#
# COMPACT_ATOMS: atom_id res chain seq x y z
N ILE A 1 -41.73 26.42 -12.41
CA ILE A 1 -40.79 25.92 -11.39
C ILE A 1 -41.08 24.44 -11.21
N ILE A 2 -40.26 23.57 -11.79
CA ILE A 2 -40.42 22.11 -11.73
C ILE A 2 -39.55 21.63 -10.57
N PRO A 3 -40.06 20.86 -9.59
CA PRO A 3 -39.21 20.35 -8.53
C PRO A 3 -38.38 19.21 -9.09
N VAL A 4 -37.06 19.39 -9.09
CA VAL A 4 -36.12 18.30 -9.34
C VAL A 4 -36.05 17.49 -8.06
N SER A 5 -36.73 16.35 -8.03
CA SER A 5 -36.53 15.33 -7.00
C SER A 5 -35.11 14.81 -7.11
N ALA A 6 -34.22 15.29 -6.26
CA ALA A 6 -32.91 14.70 -6.03
C ALA A 6 -33.11 13.36 -5.31
N SER A 7 -33.38 12.30 -6.07
CA SER A 7 -33.18 10.94 -5.58
C SER A 7 -31.69 10.67 -5.59
N LEU A 8 -31.01 11.06 -4.50
CA LEU A 8 -29.70 10.50 -4.15
C LEU A 8 -29.93 9.02 -3.85
N VAL A 9 -29.69 8.18 -4.86
CA VAL A 9 -29.54 6.74 -4.66
C VAL A 9 -28.29 6.56 -3.81
N ALA A 10 -28.47 6.38 -2.51
CA ALA A 10 -27.48 5.75 -1.68
C ALA A 10 -27.28 4.33 -2.26
N ALA A 11 -26.20 4.13 -3.01
CA ALA A 11 -25.73 2.80 -3.31
C ALA A 11 -25.25 2.22 -1.99
N SER A 12 -26.15 1.55 -1.24
CA SER A 12 -25.69 0.64 -0.20
C SER A 12 -24.83 -0.40 -0.91
N SER A 13 -23.52 -0.43 -0.65
CA SER A 13 -22.71 -1.56 -1.07
C SER A 13 -23.37 -2.80 -0.48
N ALA A 14 -23.83 -3.71 -1.34
CA ALA A 14 -24.50 -4.91 -0.87
C ALA A 14 -23.48 -5.71 -0.04
N ALA A 15 -23.79 -5.96 1.24
CA ALA A 15 -22.98 -6.82 2.08
C ALA A 15 -22.81 -8.18 1.38
N CYS A 16 -21.60 -8.74 1.41
CA CYS A 16 -21.34 -10.04 0.82
C CYS A 16 -22.29 -11.10 1.41
N THR A 17 -22.85 -11.94 0.54
CA THR A 17 -23.59 -13.14 0.95
C THR A 17 -22.64 -14.16 1.59
N ALA A 18 -23.18 -15.15 2.31
CA ALA A 18 -22.38 -16.22 2.91
C ALA A 18 -21.51 -16.97 1.88
N ALA A 19 -22.06 -17.30 0.71
CA ALA A 19 -21.31 -17.96 -0.36
C ALA A 19 -20.17 -17.09 -0.93
N GLN A 20 -20.38 -15.76 -0.97
CA GLN A 20 -19.32 -14.82 -1.34
C GLN A 20 -18.25 -14.76 -0.25
N MET A 21 -18.62 -14.77 1.04
CA MET A 21 -17.68 -14.84 2.15
C MET A 21 -16.84 -16.12 2.15
N ASP A 22 -17.45 -17.27 1.86
CA ASP A 22 -16.74 -18.54 1.71
C ASP A 22 -15.71 -18.49 0.58
N THR A 23 -16.09 -17.86 -0.55
CA THR A 23 -15.18 -17.63 -1.68
C THR A 23 -14.00 -16.76 -1.28
N ILE A 24 -14.27 -15.62 -0.61
CA ILE A 24 -13.22 -14.70 -0.14
C ILE A 24 -12.27 -15.43 0.82
N GLY A 25 -12.81 -16.16 1.80
CA GLY A 25 -12.02 -16.91 2.77
C GLY A 25 -11.11 -17.94 2.10
N LYS A 26 -11.63 -18.67 1.09
CA LYS A 26 -10.83 -19.60 0.30
C LYS A 26 -9.71 -18.91 -0.48
N CYS A 27 -9.98 -17.78 -1.13
CA CYS A 27 -8.98 -17.04 -1.88
C CYS A 27 -7.82 -16.58 -1.00
N TYR A 28 -8.12 -16.03 0.19
CA TYR A 28 -7.08 -15.63 1.14
C TYR A 28 -6.33 -16.83 1.73
N ALA A 29 -7.00 -17.95 1.99
CA ALA A 29 -6.31 -19.17 2.44
C ALA A 29 -5.32 -19.70 1.39
N ASP A 30 -5.71 -19.74 0.12
CA ASP A 30 -4.83 -20.16 -0.99
C ASP A 30 -3.67 -19.18 -1.18
N TYR A 31 -3.93 -17.87 -1.05
CA TYR A 31 -2.90 -16.82 -1.08
C TYR A 31 -1.87 -16.97 0.05
N ASN A 32 -2.32 -17.16 1.28
CA ASN A 32 -1.46 -17.35 2.46
C ASN A 32 -0.59 -18.59 2.32
N LYS A 33 -1.18 -19.67 1.80
CA LYS A 33 -0.47 -20.92 1.55
C LYS A 33 0.67 -20.74 0.53
N ALA A 34 0.52 -19.85 -0.46
CA ALA A 34 1.59 -19.54 -1.41
C ALA A 34 2.83 -18.91 -0.72
N TYR A 35 2.64 -18.22 0.41
CA TYR A 35 3.70 -17.72 1.27
C TYR A 35 4.15 -18.72 2.35
N GLY A 36 3.65 -19.96 2.32
CA GLY A 36 3.96 -21.02 3.30
C GLY A 36 3.25 -20.85 4.64
N ILE A 37 2.16 -20.08 4.69
CA ILE A 37 1.34 -19.87 5.88
C ILE A 37 0.17 -20.85 5.82
N ASN A 38 0.22 -21.92 6.62
CA ASN A 38 -0.72 -23.06 6.52
C ASN A 38 -1.93 -22.97 7.46
N ASP A 39 -1.94 -22.06 8.44
CA ASP A 39 -2.85 -22.13 9.61
C ASP A 39 -3.91 -21.01 9.71
N GLN A 40 -4.25 -20.27 8.65
CA GLN A 40 -5.22 -19.15 8.79
C GLN A 40 -6.17 -19.03 7.58
N PRO A 41 -7.49 -19.07 7.82
CA PRO A 41 -8.22 -17.83 8.11
C PRO A 41 -8.72 -17.88 9.56
N PRO A 42 -8.17 -17.04 10.45
CA PRO A 42 -8.49 -15.61 10.39
C PRO A 42 -7.34 -14.75 9.85
N LEU A 43 -7.67 -13.58 9.34
CA LEU A 43 -6.72 -12.47 9.34
C LEU A 43 -6.56 -12.07 10.82
N GLY A 44 -5.81 -12.87 11.58
CA GLY A 44 -5.56 -12.62 13.00
C GLY A 44 -5.00 -11.22 13.23
N PRO A 45 -5.03 -10.70 14.46
CA PRO A 45 -4.53 -9.35 14.76
C PRO A 45 -3.07 -9.14 14.31
N ASP A 46 -2.28 -10.21 14.26
CA ASP A 46 -0.88 -10.18 13.80
C ASP A 46 -0.71 -10.58 12.33
N TYR A 47 -1.78 -10.90 11.60
CA TYR A 47 -1.68 -11.31 10.19
C TYR A 47 -0.97 -10.26 9.35
N PHE A 48 -1.29 -8.98 9.55
CA PHE A 48 -0.67 -7.90 8.79
C PHE A 48 0.85 -7.89 9.04
N GLU A 49 1.27 -7.97 10.30
CA GLU A 49 2.68 -8.04 10.69
C GLU A 49 3.38 -9.31 10.17
N ASP A 50 2.76 -10.48 10.28
CA ASP A 50 3.32 -11.78 9.89
C ASP A 50 3.43 -11.92 8.37
N PHE A 51 2.40 -11.53 7.65
CA PHE A 51 2.35 -11.54 6.19
C PHE A 51 3.34 -10.54 5.61
N HIS A 52 3.33 -9.28 6.06
CA HIS A 52 4.28 -8.29 5.58
C HIS A 52 5.71 -8.63 5.97
N ARG A 53 5.94 -9.27 7.13
CA ARG A 53 7.26 -9.81 7.50
C ARG A 53 7.70 -10.91 6.54
N LYS A 54 6.85 -11.87 6.18
CA LYS A 54 7.20 -12.90 5.17
C LYS A 54 7.54 -12.31 3.80
N ARG A 55 6.72 -11.37 3.31
CA ARG A 55 6.99 -10.64 2.06
C ARG A 55 8.31 -9.86 2.15
N SER A 56 8.59 -9.23 3.29
CA SER A 56 9.83 -8.51 3.56
C SER A 56 11.04 -9.43 3.65
N ASP A 57 10.92 -10.59 4.31
CA ASP A 57 11.98 -11.60 4.39
C ASP A 57 12.36 -12.15 3.02
N MET A 58 11.37 -12.40 2.14
CA MET A 58 11.62 -12.77 0.75
C MET A 58 12.40 -11.67 0.00
N MET A 59 11.99 -10.41 0.16
CA MET A 59 12.71 -9.27 -0.44
C MET A 59 14.11 -9.08 0.15
N ASN A 60 14.31 -9.33 1.45
CA ASN A 60 15.63 -9.22 2.07
C ASN A 60 16.58 -10.33 1.61
N LYS A 61 16.05 -11.54 1.45
CA LYS A 61 16.82 -12.72 1.05
C LYS A 61 17.15 -12.72 -0.44
N ASP A 62 16.13 -12.52 -1.27
CA ASP A 62 16.22 -12.73 -2.73
C ASP A 62 16.16 -11.39 -3.52
N SER A 63 16.08 -10.25 -2.82
CA SER A 63 16.05 -8.91 -3.42
C SER A 63 14.97 -8.81 -4.51
N ILE A 64 15.29 -8.15 -5.61
CA ILE A 64 14.39 -7.97 -6.75
C ILE A 64 13.93 -9.29 -7.40
N ALA A 65 14.68 -10.37 -7.21
CA ALA A 65 14.32 -11.68 -7.76
C ALA A 65 13.09 -12.29 -7.05
N ALA A 66 12.72 -11.80 -5.85
CA ALA A 66 11.47 -12.18 -5.21
C ALA A 66 10.22 -11.56 -5.87
N LYS A 67 10.37 -10.42 -6.59
CA LYS A 67 9.22 -9.67 -7.13
C LYS A 67 8.34 -10.47 -8.08
N PRO A 68 8.85 -11.26 -9.04
CA PRO A 68 8.01 -12.10 -9.90
C PRO A 68 7.12 -13.07 -9.11
N ALA A 69 7.65 -13.71 -8.06
CA ALA A 69 6.86 -14.63 -7.22
C ALA A 69 5.80 -13.88 -6.42
N ILE A 70 6.16 -12.74 -5.81
CA ILE A 70 5.21 -11.88 -5.07
C ILE A 70 4.07 -11.41 -6.00
N ALA A 71 4.39 -10.99 -7.22
CA ALA A 71 3.41 -10.57 -8.21
C ALA A 71 2.51 -11.74 -8.66
N GLN A 72 3.09 -12.93 -8.86
CA GLN A 72 2.32 -14.13 -9.18
C GLN A 72 1.30 -14.47 -8.08
N TYR A 73 1.70 -14.38 -6.81
CA TYR A 73 0.81 -14.66 -5.68
C TYR A 73 -0.31 -13.62 -5.59
N GLY A 74 0.02 -12.33 -5.75
CA GLY A 74 -0.98 -11.25 -5.76
C GLY A 74 -1.97 -11.36 -6.94
N ALA A 75 -1.49 -11.75 -8.11
CA ALA A 75 -2.32 -11.96 -9.29
C ALA A 75 -3.31 -13.13 -9.08
N ALA A 76 -2.84 -14.22 -8.46
CA ALA A 76 -3.71 -15.34 -8.10
C ALA A 76 -4.82 -14.95 -7.12
N LEU A 77 -4.50 -14.14 -6.09
CA LEU A 77 -5.50 -13.58 -5.17
C LEU A 77 -6.52 -12.72 -5.93
N THR A 78 -6.02 -11.79 -6.76
CA THR A 78 -6.87 -10.84 -7.49
C THR A 78 -7.83 -11.54 -8.45
N GLU A 79 -7.37 -12.54 -9.20
CA GLU A 79 -8.23 -13.30 -10.10
C GLU A 79 -9.24 -14.17 -9.33
N CYS A 80 -8.84 -14.73 -8.18
CA CYS A 80 -9.76 -15.49 -7.32
C CYS A 80 -10.90 -14.62 -6.75
N LEU A 81 -10.60 -13.38 -6.36
CA LEU A 81 -11.58 -12.45 -5.77
C LEU A 81 -12.48 -11.77 -6.81
N LYS A 82 -12.11 -11.79 -8.09
CA LYS A 82 -12.82 -11.10 -9.18
C LYS A 82 -14.34 -11.37 -9.24
N PRO A 83 -14.86 -12.60 -9.03
CA PRO A 83 -16.30 -12.85 -9.07
C PRO A 83 -17.09 -12.23 -7.91
N VAL A 84 -16.40 -11.79 -6.84
CA VAL A 84 -16.99 -11.28 -5.61
C VAL A 84 -16.51 -9.87 -5.26
N ALA A 85 -15.72 -9.23 -6.14
CA ALA A 85 -15.03 -7.97 -5.88
C ALA A 85 -15.99 -6.83 -5.49
N ASP A 86 -17.19 -6.79 -6.07
CA ASP A 86 -18.15 -5.70 -5.88
C ASP A 86 -18.76 -5.64 -4.47
N CYS A 87 -18.70 -6.73 -3.70
CA CYS A 87 -19.21 -6.75 -2.32
C CYS A 87 -18.11 -6.51 -1.26
N ILE A 88 -16.84 -6.47 -1.67
CA ILE A 88 -15.70 -6.32 -0.74
C ILE A 88 -15.54 -4.84 -0.36
N VAL A 89 -15.78 -4.55 0.92
CA VAL A 89 -15.54 -3.26 1.58
C VAL A 89 -14.76 -3.49 2.88
N ASP A 90 -14.38 -2.41 3.57
CA ASP A 90 -13.59 -2.49 4.80
C ASP A 90 -14.24 -3.41 5.85
N SER A 91 -15.55 -3.30 6.04
CA SER A 91 -16.30 -4.14 6.99
C SER A 91 -16.49 -5.61 6.55
N THR A 92 -16.14 -5.97 5.31
CA THR A 92 -16.13 -7.36 4.86
C THR A 92 -15.07 -8.16 5.60
N TYR A 93 -13.94 -7.55 5.91
CA TYR A 93 -12.82 -8.19 6.61
C TYR A 93 -13.10 -8.46 8.09
N GLU A 94 -14.03 -7.72 8.70
CA GLU A 94 -14.48 -7.89 10.08
C GLU A 94 -15.39 -9.14 10.26
N GLN A 95 -15.84 -9.75 9.17
CA GLN A 95 -16.79 -10.85 9.17
C GLN A 95 -16.10 -12.22 9.07
N THR A 96 -16.72 -13.24 9.64
CA THR A 96 -16.30 -14.64 9.46
C THR A 96 -16.28 -15.00 7.96
N PRO A 97 -15.23 -15.70 7.45
CA PRO A 97 -14.13 -16.32 8.19
C PRO A 97 -12.88 -15.43 8.39
N LEU A 98 -12.89 -14.19 7.93
CA LEU A 98 -11.71 -13.31 7.97
C LEU A 98 -11.47 -12.74 9.37
N SER A 99 -12.52 -12.19 10.00
CA SER A 99 -12.56 -11.77 11.40
C SER A 99 -11.40 -10.86 11.86
N CYS A 100 -10.99 -9.88 11.04
CA CYS A 100 -9.98 -8.91 11.44
C CYS A 100 -10.43 -8.01 12.60
N ASN A 101 -9.48 -7.40 13.32
CA ASN A 101 -9.82 -6.51 14.43
C ASN A 101 -10.32 -5.15 13.94
N LYS A 102 -11.61 -4.90 14.14
CA LYS A 102 -12.28 -3.63 13.83
C LYS A 102 -11.66 -2.44 14.57
N ASP A 103 -11.33 -2.60 15.85
CA ASP A 103 -10.89 -1.50 16.72
C ASP A 103 -9.50 -0.99 16.33
N ASN A 104 -8.73 -1.80 15.60
CA ASN A 104 -7.41 -1.46 15.07
C ASN A 104 -7.46 -0.84 13.66
N GLY A 105 -8.64 -0.75 13.04
CA GLY A 105 -8.79 -0.29 11.65
C GLY A 105 -8.27 -1.29 10.61
N ASP A 106 -8.12 -2.57 10.98
CA ASP A 106 -7.47 -3.57 10.13
C ASP A 106 -8.26 -3.84 8.84
N GLY A 107 -9.60 -3.77 8.89
CA GLY A 107 -10.43 -3.95 7.70
C GLY A 107 -10.14 -2.95 6.59
N HIS A 108 -9.82 -1.70 6.95
CA HIS A 108 -9.38 -0.69 6.01
C HIS A 108 -8.03 -1.05 5.38
N ARG A 109 -7.05 -1.42 6.22
CA ARG A 109 -5.71 -1.80 5.77
C ARG A 109 -5.74 -3.00 4.83
N PHE A 110 -6.56 -4.01 5.12
CA PHE A 110 -6.73 -5.16 4.24
C PHE A 110 -7.39 -4.81 2.92
N ASN A 111 -8.44 -3.99 2.94
CA ASN A 111 -9.09 -3.58 1.70
C ASN A 111 -8.14 -2.75 0.83
N LEU A 112 -7.35 -1.88 1.45
CA LEU A 112 -6.32 -1.11 0.76
C LEU A 112 -5.25 -2.02 0.14
N ASP A 113 -4.68 -2.96 0.90
CA ASP A 113 -3.69 -3.91 0.38
C ASP A 113 -4.25 -4.76 -0.77
N ARG A 114 -5.53 -5.16 -0.71
CA ARG A 114 -6.21 -5.85 -1.82
C ARG A 114 -6.24 -4.99 -3.08
N VAL A 115 -6.72 -3.75 -2.97
CA VAL A 115 -6.84 -2.84 -4.13
C VAL A 115 -5.47 -2.50 -4.70
N GLN A 116 -4.50 -2.25 -3.83
CA GLN A 116 -3.12 -2.00 -4.20
C GLN A 116 -2.52 -3.22 -4.90
N THR A 117 -2.66 -4.43 -4.34
CA THR A 117 -2.20 -5.68 -4.95
C THR A 117 -2.82 -5.87 -6.35
N ALA A 118 -4.12 -5.62 -6.50
CA ALA A 118 -4.79 -5.72 -7.78
C ALA A 118 -4.20 -4.77 -8.84
N TYR A 119 -3.84 -3.54 -8.45
CA TYR A 119 -3.16 -2.59 -9.33
C TYR A 119 -1.71 -3.01 -9.62
N GLU A 120 -0.95 -3.36 -8.59
CA GLU A 120 0.47 -3.76 -8.68
C GLU A 120 0.68 -4.97 -9.58
N CYS A 121 -0.31 -5.86 -9.67
CA CYS A 121 -0.26 -7.06 -10.52
C CYS A 121 -0.66 -6.81 -11.98
N THR A 122 -1.01 -5.58 -12.36
CA THR A 122 -1.19 -5.21 -13.77
C THR A 122 0.15 -4.92 -14.43
N GLU A 123 0.25 -5.06 -15.76
CA GLU A 123 1.45 -4.67 -16.51
C GLU A 123 1.90 -3.21 -16.22
N PRO A 124 1.00 -2.20 -16.24
CA PRO A 124 1.36 -0.84 -15.84
C PRO A 124 1.85 -0.73 -14.40
N GLY A 125 1.17 -1.39 -13.45
CA GLY A 125 1.52 -1.36 -12.03
C GLY A 125 2.88 -2.00 -11.77
N TYR A 126 3.12 -3.19 -12.31
CA TYR A 126 4.40 -3.90 -12.20
C TYR A 126 5.54 -3.10 -12.83
N GLY A 127 5.32 -2.58 -14.05
CA GLY A 127 6.31 -1.74 -14.73
C GLY A 127 6.71 -0.52 -13.91
N TYR A 128 5.73 0.14 -13.27
CA TYR A 128 5.97 1.28 -12.40
C TYR A 128 6.77 0.90 -11.14
N GLN A 129 6.44 -0.22 -10.50
CA GLN A 129 7.20 -0.71 -9.34
C GLN A 129 8.66 -1.04 -9.69
N MET A 130 8.89 -1.67 -10.84
CA MET A 130 10.23 -2.07 -11.26
C MET A 130 11.09 -0.85 -11.62
N ARG A 131 10.53 0.14 -12.33
CA ARG A 131 11.25 1.39 -12.63
C ARG A 131 11.62 2.15 -11.37
N HIS A 132 10.67 2.29 -10.44
CA HIS A 132 10.95 2.85 -9.12
C HIS A 132 12.04 2.10 -8.37
N PHE A 133 11.97 0.76 -8.34
CA PHE A 133 12.98 -0.05 -7.68
C PHE A 133 14.38 0.22 -8.25
N TYR A 134 14.55 0.16 -9.57
CA TYR A 134 15.85 0.40 -10.19
C TYR A 134 16.34 1.84 -9.98
N CYS A 135 15.42 2.81 -9.99
CA CYS A 135 15.79 4.19 -9.68
C CYS A 135 16.28 4.35 -8.23
N ILE A 136 15.54 3.78 -7.27
CA ILE A 136 15.89 3.81 -5.85
C ILE A 136 17.23 3.09 -5.61
N GLU A 137 17.45 1.92 -6.21
CA GLU A 137 18.70 1.16 -6.06
C GLU A 137 19.89 1.90 -6.67
N HIS A 138 19.71 2.50 -7.86
CA HIS A 138 20.74 3.34 -8.46
C HIS A 138 21.08 4.53 -7.55
N PHE A 139 20.06 5.19 -7.02
CA PHE A 139 20.25 6.31 -6.10
C PHE A 139 20.90 5.91 -4.77
N LYS A 140 20.57 4.73 -4.23
CA LYS A 140 21.21 4.18 -3.02
C LYS A 140 22.67 3.82 -3.23
N SER A 141 23.05 3.43 -4.45
CA SER A 141 24.44 3.09 -4.79
C SER A 141 25.39 4.29 -4.74
N LEU A 142 24.86 5.52 -4.74
CA LEU A 142 25.64 6.73 -4.52
C LEU A 142 26.09 6.79 -3.05
N ASP A 143 27.37 7.10 -2.81
CA ASP A 143 27.90 7.19 -1.45
C ASP A 143 27.21 8.31 -0.64
N SER A 144 26.77 8.04 0.59
CA SER A 144 26.06 9.05 1.41
C SER A 144 26.96 10.16 1.96
N THR A 145 28.29 9.98 1.93
CA THR A 145 29.28 10.84 2.55
C THR A 145 30.16 11.60 1.55
N THR A 146 30.35 11.04 0.35
CA THR A 146 31.28 11.55 -0.66
C THR A 146 30.61 11.87 -1.99
N SER A 147 29.35 11.46 -2.21
CA SER A 147 28.63 11.81 -3.44
C SER A 147 28.43 13.32 -3.55
N THR A 148 28.79 13.88 -4.71
CA THR A 148 28.51 15.27 -5.08
C THR A 148 27.15 15.42 -5.78
N ASP A 149 26.36 14.35 -5.88
CA ASP A 149 25.02 14.41 -6.44
C ASP A 149 24.11 15.24 -5.52
N PRO A 150 23.45 16.31 -6.02
CA PRO A 150 22.66 17.21 -5.20
C PRO A 150 21.42 16.52 -4.59
N ASN A 151 20.83 15.55 -5.27
CA ASN A 151 19.72 14.77 -4.74
C ASN A 151 20.20 13.87 -3.59
N ARG A 152 21.39 13.27 -3.70
CA ARG A 152 21.98 12.45 -2.62
C ARG A 152 22.32 13.29 -1.39
N MET A 153 22.88 14.48 -1.59
CA MET A 153 23.13 15.42 -0.49
C MET A 153 21.82 15.83 0.19
N LYS A 154 20.78 16.14 -0.60
CA LYS A 154 19.44 16.47 -0.09
C LYS A 154 18.82 15.29 0.68
N LEU A 155 18.94 14.05 0.21
CA LEU A 155 18.49 12.86 0.94
C LEU A 155 19.13 12.75 2.32
N THR A 156 20.47 12.89 2.39
CA THR A 156 21.20 12.87 3.65
C THR A 156 20.70 13.98 4.58
N GLN A 157 20.38 15.16 4.03
CA GLN A 157 19.80 16.26 4.80
C GLN A 157 18.39 15.93 5.30
N CYS A 158 17.51 15.36 4.46
CA CYS A 158 16.16 14.93 4.87
C CYS A 158 16.24 14.03 6.12
N GLY A 159 17.16 13.06 6.14
CA GLY A 159 17.36 12.16 7.29
C GLY A 159 17.84 12.87 8.56
N LYS A 160 18.75 13.84 8.41
CA LYS A 160 19.23 14.66 9.54
C LYS A 160 18.11 15.52 10.12
N ASP A 161 17.32 16.16 9.26
CA ASP A 161 16.21 17.02 9.68
C ASP A 161 15.13 16.22 10.42
N TYR A 162 14.79 15.04 9.92
CA TYR A 162 13.87 14.13 10.58
C TYR A 162 14.38 13.68 11.95
N ASN A 163 15.60 13.14 12.03
CA ASN A 163 16.20 12.68 13.29
C ASN A 163 16.30 13.80 14.33
N ALA A 164 16.56 15.03 13.91
CA ALA A 164 16.59 16.19 14.80
C ALA A 164 15.20 16.59 15.31
N ALA A 165 14.15 16.36 14.51
CA ALA A 165 12.77 16.67 14.85
C ALA A 165 12.13 15.62 15.77
N ILE A 166 12.51 14.34 15.62
CA ILE A 166 12.02 13.23 16.46
C ILE A 166 12.92 12.93 17.67
N ASP A 167 13.89 13.80 17.97
CA ASP A 167 14.86 13.61 19.05
C ASP A 167 14.13 13.38 20.38
N PRO A 168 14.25 12.18 20.99
CA PRO A 168 13.50 11.82 22.19
C PRO A 168 13.89 12.69 23.40
N THR A 169 15.07 13.32 23.38
CA THR A 169 15.49 14.24 24.46
C THR A 169 14.67 15.52 24.49
N LYS A 170 13.95 15.84 23.39
CA LYS A 170 13.06 16.98 23.27
C LYS A 170 11.61 16.67 23.66
N ASN A 171 11.29 15.40 23.97
CA ASN A 171 9.94 14.92 24.25
C ASN A 171 8.90 15.43 23.23
N PRO A 172 9.08 15.14 21.93
CA PRO A 172 8.16 15.61 20.90
C PRO A 172 6.74 15.07 21.14
N SER A 173 5.74 15.91 20.88
CA SER A 173 4.34 15.47 20.92
C SER A 173 4.00 14.62 19.69
N ASP A 174 2.89 13.88 19.73
CA ASP A 174 2.41 13.10 18.57
C ASP A 174 2.19 13.98 17.32
N ASP A 175 1.76 15.23 17.51
CA ASP A 175 1.63 16.23 16.44
C ASP A 175 2.99 16.61 15.84
N ASP A 176 4.03 16.74 16.67
CA ASP A 176 5.39 17.04 16.22
C ASP A 176 5.97 15.87 15.43
N LEU A 177 5.77 14.64 15.91
CA LEU A 177 6.16 13.42 15.22
C LEU A 177 5.47 13.31 13.85
N CYS A 178 4.17 13.58 13.78
CA CYS A 178 3.41 13.58 12.53
C CYS A 178 3.93 14.64 11.54
N LYS A 179 4.17 15.87 11.99
CA LYS A 179 4.71 16.95 11.15
C LYS A 179 6.12 16.64 10.66
N ALA A 180 6.98 16.14 11.53
CA ALA A 180 8.34 15.73 11.20
C ALA A 180 8.33 14.65 10.12
N TYR A 181 7.46 13.65 10.28
CA TYR A 181 7.31 12.58 9.31
C TYR A 181 6.76 13.09 7.97
N GLN A 182 5.74 13.96 7.97
CA GLN A 182 5.24 14.59 6.75
C GLN A 182 6.33 15.38 6.00
N ALA A 183 7.10 16.20 6.71
CA ALA A 183 8.22 16.94 6.14
C ALA A 183 9.28 16.01 5.55
N TYR A 184 9.59 14.92 6.26
CA TYR A 184 10.52 13.89 5.80
C TYR A 184 10.06 13.22 4.51
N THR A 185 8.80 12.78 4.45
CA THR A 185 8.21 12.16 3.25
C THR A 185 8.17 13.12 2.05
N ALA A 186 7.84 14.39 2.28
CA ALA A 186 7.85 15.40 1.22
C ALA A 186 9.28 15.64 0.69
N CYS A 187 10.28 15.68 1.57
CA CYS A 187 11.68 15.82 1.19
C CYS A 187 12.16 14.63 0.35
N TYR A 188 11.81 13.40 0.76
CA TYR A 188 12.07 12.18 -0.01
C TYR A 188 11.42 12.24 -1.40
N ARG A 189 10.14 12.61 -1.47
CA ARG A 189 9.43 12.78 -2.74
C ARG A 189 10.16 13.75 -3.67
N ASP A 190 10.58 14.91 -3.17
CA ASP A 190 11.28 15.90 -3.99
C ASP A 190 12.63 15.39 -4.51
N VAL A 191 13.36 14.66 -3.67
CA VAL A 191 14.64 14.03 -4.06
C VAL A 191 14.42 13.01 -5.18
N PHE A 192 13.42 12.14 -5.01
CA PHE A 192 13.09 11.15 -6.03
C PHE A 192 12.53 11.81 -7.30
N ALA A 193 11.72 12.85 -7.20
CA ALA A 193 11.24 13.59 -8.37
C ALA A 193 12.38 14.24 -9.15
N GLY A 194 13.37 14.80 -8.44
CA GLY A 194 14.56 15.39 -9.05
C GLY A 194 15.52 14.39 -9.67
N TYR A 195 15.42 13.10 -9.33
CA TYR A 195 16.36 12.06 -9.77
C TYR A 195 15.72 11.04 -10.72
N CYS A 196 14.53 10.54 -10.38
CA CYS A 196 13.75 9.57 -11.14
C CYS A 196 12.80 10.23 -12.15
N GLY A 197 12.54 11.54 -12.01
CA GLY A 197 11.52 12.27 -12.77
C GLY A 197 10.23 12.46 -11.96
N SER A 198 9.50 13.55 -12.22
CA SER A 198 8.28 13.92 -11.48
C SER A 198 7.19 12.87 -11.51
N ASP A 199 7.13 12.10 -12.60
CA ASP A 199 6.09 11.10 -12.84
C ASP A 199 6.46 9.72 -12.25
N GLU A 200 7.71 9.58 -11.79
CA GLU A 200 8.32 8.37 -11.22
C GLU A 200 8.73 8.60 -9.75
N ALA A 201 8.09 9.58 -9.10
CA ALA A 201 8.22 9.83 -7.67
C ALA A 201 6.84 9.60 -7.05
N GLY A 202 6.59 8.37 -6.58
CA GLY A 202 5.31 7.97 -5.99
C GLY A 202 4.81 8.90 -4.86
N GLU A 203 3.53 8.73 -4.51
CA GLU A 203 2.90 9.56 -3.47
C GLU A 203 3.18 8.98 -2.08
N PHE A 204 4.05 9.65 -1.32
CA PHE A 204 4.26 9.37 0.10
C PHE A 204 3.21 10.11 0.93
N TYR A 205 2.38 9.38 1.68
CA TYR A 205 1.44 9.98 2.63
C TYR A 205 1.53 9.32 4.01
N CYS A 206 1.28 10.12 5.05
CA CYS A 206 1.20 9.66 6.43
C CYS A 206 -0.25 9.77 6.90
N MET A 207 -0.83 8.67 7.39
CA MET A 207 -2.00 8.73 8.26
C MET A 207 -1.62 8.18 9.64
N LEU A 208 -2.20 8.75 10.69
CA LEU A 208 -1.89 8.47 12.11
C LEU A 208 -2.03 6.98 12.51
N VAL A 209 -2.60 6.15 11.63
CA VAL A 209 -2.88 4.73 11.86
C VAL A 209 -2.20 3.79 10.86
N SER A 210 -1.56 4.25 9.79
CA SER A 210 -0.80 3.36 8.89
C SER A 210 0.09 4.16 7.92
N GLN A 211 1.27 3.60 7.62
CA GLN A 211 2.09 4.05 6.50
C GLN A 211 1.44 3.50 5.22
N GLU A 212 0.92 4.35 4.35
CA GLU A 212 0.24 3.92 3.13
C GLU A 212 1.04 4.37 1.91
N TYR A 213 1.42 3.42 1.07
CA TYR A 213 1.97 3.66 -0.26
C TYR A 213 0.78 3.81 -1.23
N ARG A 214 0.50 5.02 -1.71
CA ARG A 214 -0.36 5.17 -2.89
C ARG A 214 0.51 5.23 -4.13
N LEU A 215 0.49 4.15 -4.91
CA LEU A 215 0.95 4.19 -6.29
C LEU A 215 -0.10 4.96 -7.09
N TRP A 216 0.13 6.25 -7.33
CA TRP A 216 -0.73 7.02 -8.22
C TRP A 216 -0.45 6.59 -9.66
N ALA A 217 -1.50 6.21 -10.38
CA ALA A 217 -1.45 6.02 -11.82
C ALA A 217 -1.55 7.40 -12.48
N PRO A 218 -0.50 7.92 -13.15
CA PRO A 218 -0.57 9.19 -13.84
C PRO A 218 -1.30 9.00 -15.19
N THR A 219 -2.59 8.65 -15.13
CA THR A 219 -3.65 8.85 -16.14
C THR A 219 -4.86 7.96 -15.81
N CYS A 220 -5.73 8.38 -14.89
CA CYS A 220 -7.18 8.14 -15.01
C CYS A 220 -7.88 8.91 -13.89
N ALA A 221 -8.42 10.09 -14.25
CA ALA A 221 -9.38 10.78 -13.41
C ALA A 221 -10.65 9.92 -13.29
N PHE A 222 -11.26 9.92 -12.11
CA PHE A 222 -12.53 9.26 -11.76
C PHE A 222 -13.76 9.87 -12.46
N ASP A 223 -13.64 10.26 -13.72
CA ASP A 223 -14.77 10.58 -14.60
C ASP A 223 -14.42 10.34 -16.07
N CYS A 224 -15.00 9.30 -16.66
CA CYS A 224 -15.13 9.14 -18.11
C CYS A 224 -16.48 8.50 -18.42
N LYS A 225 -17.55 9.29 -18.36
CA LYS A 225 -18.73 9.05 -19.20
C LYS A 225 -18.42 9.40 -20.67
N LYS A 226 -18.92 8.54 -21.57
CA LYS A 226 -19.01 8.64 -23.05
C LYS A 226 -17.77 8.20 -23.84
N HIS A 227 -17.80 6.97 -24.33
CA HIS A 227 -18.23 6.63 -25.70
C HIS A 227 -18.72 5.17 -25.75
#